data_AF-A0A972DUM9-F1
#
_entry.id   AF-A0A972DUM9-F1
#
_cell.length_a   1.000
_cell.length_b   1.000
_cell.length_c   1.000
_cell.angle_alpha   90.00
_cell.angle_beta   90.00
_cell.angle_gamma   90.00
#
_symmetry.space_group_name_H-M   'P 1'
#
loop_
_entity.id
_entity.type
_entity.pdbx_description
1 polymer ?
#
loop_
_entity_poly.entity_id
_entity_poly.type
_entity_poly.pdbx_seq_one_letter_code
_entity_poly.pdbx_strand_id
1 'polypeptide(L)'
;MNTIWMKIAGAAVVLVVILIVASRFMSDQSAPQPGPEEPARERNFYDMADRDKQFQEEPKPVEEPPAAEPQPAGQPAAQEAPAQEPAPQPAPAASPYIPPSSITQPTTLYFKPLSEIDDIEAQQILPYATAGRSIGRLPVMQYGLMVKACRQIEERWPDSWYAFRAKQLLEEIYERYAANYKITEQELDISRFMKPRQGTEPRTVEPVQR
;
A
#
# COMPACT_ATOMS: atom_id res chain seq x y z
N MET A 1 2.37 -63.84 29.18
CA MET A 1 2.00 -62.88 28.11
C MET A 1 1.08 -63.62 27.15
N ASN A 2 -0.13 -63.12 26.80
CA ASN A 2 -0.89 -63.58 25.59
C ASN A 2 -2.29 -62.98 25.35
N THR A 3 -2.81 -62.01 26.14
CA THR A 3 -4.14 -61.44 25.84
C THR A 3 -4.15 -59.91 25.75
N ILE A 4 -3.30 -59.23 26.52
CA ILE A 4 -3.24 -57.76 26.53
C ILE A 4 -2.68 -57.22 25.20
N TRP A 5 -1.56 -57.78 24.72
CA TRP A 5 -0.98 -57.41 23.42
C TRP A 5 -1.90 -57.76 22.24
N MET A 6 -2.67 -58.85 22.32
CA MET A 6 -3.61 -59.25 21.27
C MET A 6 -4.81 -58.30 21.16
N LYS A 7 -5.28 -57.74 22.29
CA LYS A 7 -6.33 -56.70 22.32
C LYS A 7 -5.84 -55.38 21.72
N ILE A 8 -4.61 -54.98 22.01
CA ILE A 8 -4.01 -53.75 21.47
C ILE A 8 -3.79 -53.88 19.96
N ALA A 9 -3.26 -55.01 19.51
CA ALA A 9 -3.11 -55.29 18.07
C ALA A 9 -4.47 -55.32 17.36
N GLY A 10 -5.48 -55.96 17.96
CA GLY A 10 -6.85 -55.97 17.43
C GLY A 10 -7.46 -54.58 17.30
N ALA A 11 -7.30 -53.72 18.32
CA ALA A 11 -7.80 -52.35 18.28
C ALA A 11 -7.10 -51.50 17.20
N ALA A 12 -5.79 -51.65 17.02
CA ALA A 12 -5.03 -50.94 16.00
C ALA A 12 -5.49 -51.31 14.57
N VAL A 13 -5.73 -52.59 14.31
CA VAL A 13 -6.21 -53.06 13.00
C VAL A 13 -7.60 -52.48 12.69
N VAL A 14 -8.52 -52.47 13.67
CA VAL A 14 -9.85 -51.89 13.50
C VAL A 14 -9.77 -50.39 13.17
N LEU A 15 -8.88 -49.65 13.83
CA LEU A 15 -8.71 -48.21 13.60
C LEU A 15 -8.16 -47.92 12.19
N VAL A 16 -7.23 -48.75 11.71
CA VAL A 16 -6.70 -48.66 10.34
C VAL A 16 -7.79 -48.97 9.31
N VAL A 17 -8.63 -49.98 9.54
CA VAL A 17 -9.75 -50.30 8.64
C VAL A 17 -10.76 -49.15 8.58
N ILE A 18 -11.07 -48.52 9.71
CA ILE A 18 -11.97 -47.35 9.76
C ILE A 18 -11.37 -46.18 8.96
N LEU A 19 -10.07 -45.91 9.11
CA LEU A 19 -9.37 -44.88 8.34
C LEU A 19 -9.43 -45.15 6.84
N ILE A 20 -9.17 -46.39 6.41
CA ILE A 20 -9.21 -46.76 4.98
C ILE A 20 -10.64 -46.63 4.42
N VAL A 21 -11.66 -47.03 5.17
CA VAL A 21 -13.06 -46.90 4.75
C VAL A 21 -13.47 -45.42 4.68
N ALA A 22 -13.06 -44.59 5.66
CA ALA A 22 -13.30 -43.15 5.63
C ALA A 22 -12.56 -42.46 4.47
N SER A 23 -11.32 -42.83 4.20
CA SER A 23 -10.57 -42.33 3.04
C SER A 23 -11.19 -42.75 1.71
N ARG A 24 -11.75 -43.97 1.62
CA ARG A 24 -12.49 -44.42 0.42
C ARG A 24 -13.79 -43.64 0.23
N PHE A 25 -14.51 -43.30 1.30
CA PHE A 25 -15.76 -42.53 1.22
C PHE A 25 -15.56 -41.03 0.96
N MET A 26 -14.44 -40.44 1.40
CA MET A 26 -14.08 -39.05 1.07
C MET A 26 -13.48 -38.87 -0.34
N SER A 27 -13.05 -39.95 -1.01
CA SER A 27 -12.43 -39.87 -2.35
C SER A 27 -13.44 -39.97 -3.50
N ASP A 28 -14.73 -40.17 -3.23
CA ASP A 28 -15.77 -40.33 -4.28
C ASP A 28 -16.45 -39.00 -4.68
N GLN A 29 -15.89 -37.87 -4.24
CA GLN A 29 -16.37 -36.53 -4.61
C GLN A 29 -15.22 -35.65 -5.10
N SER A 30 -14.68 -35.98 -6.28
CA SER A 30 -14.13 -35.03 -7.27
C SER A 30 -13.56 -35.81 -8.45
N ALA A 31 -14.37 -36.05 -9.48
CA ALA A 31 -13.85 -36.34 -10.81
C ALA A 31 -13.40 -35.01 -11.44
N PRO A 32 -12.15 -34.86 -11.93
CA PRO A 32 -11.75 -33.67 -12.66
C PRO A 32 -12.29 -33.75 -14.10
N GLN A 33 -13.17 -32.81 -14.47
CA GLN A 33 -13.51 -32.56 -15.87
C GLN A 33 -12.36 -31.82 -16.56
N PRO A 34 -11.95 -32.20 -17.79
CA PRO A 34 -10.97 -31.47 -18.57
C PRO A 34 -11.67 -30.37 -19.38
N GLY A 35 -11.35 -29.12 -19.08
CA GLY A 35 -11.79 -27.94 -19.82
C GLY A 35 -10.88 -26.75 -19.50
N PRO A 36 -10.31 -26.04 -20.51
CA PRO A 36 -9.27 -25.06 -20.30
C PRO A 36 -9.85 -23.67 -20.07
N GLU A 37 -10.06 -23.30 -18.81
CA GLU A 37 -10.05 -21.90 -18.39
C GLU A 37 -9.25 -21.86 -17.08
N GLU A 38 -8.03 -21.33 -17.15
CA GLU A 38 -7.27 -21.00 -15.94
C GLU A 38 -8.15 -20.03 -15.12
N PRO A 39 -8.68 -20.42 -13.94
CA PRO A 39 -9.27 -19.43 -13.07
C PRO A 39 -8.14 -18.46 -12.72
N ALA A 40 -8.37 -17.17 -12.94
CA ALA A 40 -7.49 -16.09 -12.52
C ALA A 40 -6.90 -16.46 -11.16
N ARG A 41 -5.59 -16.73 -11.10
CA ARG A 41 -4.90 -17.25 -9.90
C ARG A 41 -5.46 -16.52 -8.68
N GLU A 42 -6.14 -17.26 -7.81
CA GLU A 42 -6.57 -16.74 -6.52
C GLU A 42 -5.31 -16.16 -5.86
N ARG A 43 -5.22 -14.83 -5.76
CA ARG A 43 -4.04 -14.15 -5.21
C ARG A 43 -3.87 -14.65 -3.78
N ASN A 44 -2.82 -15.43 -3.52
CA ASN A 44 -2.60 -16.01 -2.21
C ASN A 44 -2.11 -14.92 -1.25
N PHE A 45 -2.19 -15.20 0.06
CA PHE A 45 -1.67 -14.29 1.10
C PHE A 45 -0.24 -13.81 0.80
N TYR A 46 0.61 -14.70 0.28
CA TYR A 46 1.99 -14.40 -0.07
C TYR A 46 2.10 -13.39 -1.21
N ASP A 47 1.34 -13.55 -2.31
CA ASP A 47 1.30 -12.59 -3.43
C ASP A 47 0.86 -11.21 -2.94
N MET A 48 -0.07 -11.21 -2.00
CA MET A 48 -0.61 -10.03 -1.35
C MET A 48 0.36 -9.38 -0.36
N ALA A 49 1.20 -10.15 0.33
CA ALA A 49 2.24 -9.66 1.23
C ALA A 49 3.46 -9.15 0.45
N ASP A 50 3.80 -9.78 -0.66
CA ASP A 50 4.84 -9.30 -1.57
C ASP A 50 4.44 -7.97 -2.22
N ARG A 51 3.17 -7.81 -2.60
CA ARG A 51 2.62 -6.52 -3.04
C ARG A 51 2.81 -5.41 -2.00
N ASP A 52 2.77 -5.74 -0.71
CA ASP A 52 2.86 -4.73 0.36
C ASP A 52 4.27 -4.14 0.50
N LYS A 53 5.28 -4.78 -0.08
CA LYS A 53 6.66 -4.24 -0.11
C LYS A 53 6.73 -2.89 -0.82
N GLN A 54 5.83 -2.61 -1.77
CA GLN A 54 5.77 -1.32 -2.47
C GLN A 54 5.56 -0.13 -1.51
N PHE A 55 4.98 -0.35 -0.33
CA PHE A 55 4.78 0.71 0.67
C PHE A 55 6.04 1.04 1.47
N GLN A 56 7.04 0.16 1.43
CA GLN A 56 8.34 0.36 2.09
C GLN A 56 9.36 1.05 1.18
N GLU A 57 9.06 1.15 -0.12
CA GLU A 57 9.94 1.79 -1.09
C GLU A 57 9.87 3.32 -0.94
N GLU A 58 11.04 3.91 -0.73
CA GLU A 58 11.20 5.36 -0.69
C GLU A 58 10.95 5.97 -2.09
N PRO A 59 10.20 7.09 -2.20
CA PRO A 59 10.05 7.81 -3.45
C PRO A 59 11.40 8.23 -4.04
N LYS A 60 11.55 8.11 -5.35
CA LYS A 60 12.80 8.46 -6.03
C LYS A 60 13.00 9.97 -6.03
N PRO A 61 14.18 10.50 -5.66
CA PRO A 61 14.52 11.89 -5.88
C PRO A 61 14.33 12.24 -7.36
N VAL A 62 13.79 13.43 -7.64
CA VAL A 62 13.78 13.92 -9.02
C VAL A 62 15.24 14.22 -9.39
N GLU A 63 15.84 13.42 -10.27
CA GLU A 63 17.12 13.78 -10.87
C GLU A 63 16.91 15.10 -11.63
N GLU A 64 17.59 16.14 -11.17
CA GLU A 64 17.64 17.44 -11.82
C GLU A 64 18.17 17.18 -13.26
N PRO A 65 17.39 17.45 -14.33
CA PRO A 65 17.97 17.37 -15.67
C PRO A 65 19.15 18.36 -15.70
N PRO A 66 20.31 17.96 -16.27
CA PRO A 66 21.46 18.85 -16.33
C PRO A 66 21.02 20.18 -16.93
N ALA A 67 21.40 21.27 -16.25
CA ALA A 67 21.15 22.63 -16.66
C ALA A 67 21.29 22.76 -18.17
N ALA A 68 20.21 23.14 -18.85
CA ALA A 68 20.27 23.46 -20.27
C ALA A 68 21.37 24.50 -20.48
N GLU A 69 22.36 24.13 -21.29
CA GLU A 69 23.44 25.01 -21.71
C GLU A 69 22.86 26.31 -22.31
N PRO A 70 23.47 27.49 -22.03
CA PRO A 70 22.97 28.76 -22.55
C PRO A 70 23.10 28.80 -24.08
N GLN A 71 21.97 28.77 -24.79
CA GLN A 71 21.94 29.01 -26.23
C GLN A 71 22.26 30.49 -26.51
N PRO A 72 23.14 30.81 -27.49
CA PRO A 72 23.52 32.18 -27.80
C PRO A 72 22.39 32.99 -28.43
N ALA A 73 22.40 34.27 -28.10
CA ALA A 73 21.50 35.30 -28.58
C ALA A 73 21.42 35.43 -30.12
N GLY A 74 20.19 35.54 -30.62
CA GLY A 74 19.85 36.04 -31.95
C GLY A 74 18.44 36.65 -31.95
N GLN A 75 18.36 37.97 -31.85
CA GLN A 75 17.16 38.82 -32.08
C GLN A 75 17.38 39.61 -33.40
N PRO A 76 16.41 40.37 -33.98
CA PRO A 76 14.96 40.50 -33.69
C PRO A 76 14.07 40.52 -34.96
N ALA A 77 12.75 40.30 -34.81
CA ALA A 77 11.75 41.02 -35.60
C ALA A 77 10.41 41.05 -34.85
N ALA A 78 9.92 42.27 -34.63
CA ALA A 78 8.74 42.61 -33.87
C ALA A 78 7.43 42.26 -34.58
N GLN A 79 6.41 41.89 -33.80
CA GLN A 79 5.03 42.34 -34.01
C GLN A 79 4.24 42.23 -32.70
N GLU A 80 3.93 43.40 -32.12
CA GLU A 80 2.98 43.60 -31.03
C GLU A 80 1.55 43.28 -31.48
N ALA A 81 0.82 42.50 -30.68
CA ALA A 81 -0.61 42.65 -30.39
C ALA A 81 -0.98 41.77 -29.18
N PRO A 82 -2.04 42.11 -28.42
CA PRO A 82 -1.99 42.56 -27.04
C PRO A 82 -1.93 41.43 -25.99
N ALA A 83 -1.42 41.82 -24.82
CA ALA A 83 -1.45 41.06 -23.58
C ALA A 83 -2.83 40.41 -23.33
N GLN A 84 -2.86 39.08 -23.32
CA GLN A 84 -3.82 38.34 -22.52
C GLN A 84 -3.12 38.06 -21.18
N GLU A 85 -3.50 38.85 -20.17
CA GLU A 85 -3.47 38.42 -18.78
C GLU A 85 -4.03 36.99 -18.72
N PRO A 86 -3.32 36.00 -18.14
CA PRO A 86 -3.98 34.79 -17.71
C PRO A 86 -5.02 35.25 -16.70
N ALA A 87 -6.30 35.13 -17.08
CA ALA A 87 -7.42 35.38 -16.19
C ALA A 87 -7.11 34.71 -14.83
N PRO A 88 -7.33 35.39 -13.69
CA PRO A 88 -7.25 34.72 -12.41
C PRO A 88 -8.21 33.54 -12.47
N GLN A 89 -7.65 32.33 -12.54
CA GLN A 89 -8.44 31.12 -12.38
C GLN A 89 -9.23 31.30 -11.09
N PRO A 90 -10.57 31.14 -11.12
CA PRO A 90 -11.36 31.27 -9.92
C PRO A 90 -10.77 30.30 -8.90
N ALA A 91 -10.24 30.84 -7.80
CA ALA A 91 -9.78 30.02 -6.69
C ALA A 91 -10.98 29.16 -6.26
N PRO A 92 -10.89 27.83 -6.28
CA PRO A 92 -11.88 27.04 -5.59
C PRO A 92 -11.68 27.31 -4.09
N ALA A 93 -12.67 27.99 -3.52
CA ALA A 93 -12.91 27.97 -2.09
C ALA A 93 -13.17 26.52 -1.63
N ALA A 94 -12.71 26.21 -0.42
CA ALA A 94 -12.55 24.88 0.18
C ALA A 94 -11.40 24.07 -0.44
N SER A 95 -10.37 23.73 0.36
CA SER A 95 -9.32 22.80 -0.09
C SER A 95 -10.01 21.51 -0.54
N PRO A 96 -9.95 21.14 -1.83
CA PRO A 96 -10.49 19.86 -2.25
C PRO A 96 -9.64 18.79 -1.57
N TYR A 97 -10.28 17.94 -0.77
CA TYR A 97 -9.67 16.72 -0.28
C TYR A 97 -9.10 15.94 -1.46
N ILE A 98 -7.79 15.64 -1.43
CA ILE A 98 -7.13 14.84 -2.48
C ILE A 98 -6.76 13.50 -1.85
N PRO A 99 -7.42 12.38 -2.23
CA PRO A 99 -7.07 11.05 -1.72
C PRO A 99 -5.76 10.54 -2.34
N PRO A 100 -5.03 9.62 -1.68
CA PRO A 100 -3.81 9.03 -2.26
C PRO A 100 -4.04 8.30 -3.58
N SER A 101 -5.21 7.68 -3.76
CA SER A 101 -5.59 6.99 -4.99
C SER A 101 -5.84 7.88 -6.20
N SER A 102 -5.82 9.21 -6.03
CA SER A 102 -5.87 10.13 -7.18
C SER A 102 -4.59 10.07 -8.03
N ILE A 103 -3.49 9.55 -7.47
CA ILE A 103 -2.22 9.35 -8.19
C ILE A 103 -2.35 8.13 -9.07
N THR A 104 -2.65 8.34 -10.35
CA THR A 104 -2.77 7.28 -11.37
C THR A 104 -1.57 7.19 -12.31
N GLN A 105 -0.66 8.16 -12.23
CA GLN A 105 0.57 8.27 -13.03
C GLN A 105 1.71 8.74 -12.11
N PRO A 106 2.99 8.53 -12.51
CA PRO A 106 4.13 9.05 -11.76
C PRO A 106 3.96 10.54 -11.47
N THR A 107 3.91 10.91 -10.19
CA THR A 107 3.59 12.27 -9.76
C THR A 107 4.68 12.81 -8.85
N THR A 108 5.12 14.04 -9.10
CA THR A 108 6.09 14.72 -8.24
C THR A 108 5.39 15.26 -7.00
N LEU A 109 5.85 14.82 -5.83
CA LEU A 109 5.40 15.27 -4.52
C LEU A 109 6.57 15.88 -3.74
N TYR A 110 6.27 16.70 -2.74
CA TYR A 110 7.25 17.43 -1.97
C TYR A 110 7.29 16.96 -0.52
N PHE A 111 8.45 16.47 -0.08
CA PHE A 111 8.63 15.86 1.25
C PHE A 111 9.73 16.55 2.03
N LYS A 112 9.52 16.72 3.34
CA LYS A 112 10.57 17.20 4.23
C LYS A 112 11.54 16.05 4.53
N PRO A 113 12.85 16.19 4.27
CA PRO A 113 13.83 15.20 4.68
C PRO A 113 13.88 15.15 6.21
N LEU A 114 14.01 13.95 6.76
CA LEU A 114 14.09 13.74 8.19
C LEU A 114 15.54 13.86 8.66
N SER A 115 15.71 14.19 9.95
CA SER A 115 17.02 14.04 10.60
C SER A 115 17.39 12.56 10.64
N GLU A 116 18.68 12.21 10.75
CA GLU A 116 19.11 10.81 10.79
C GLU A 116 18.40 10.00 11.89
N ILE A 117 18.21 10.58 13.07
CA ILE A 117 17.52 9.93 14.19
C ILE A 117 16.04 9.74 13.87
N ASP A 118 15.37 10.78 13.37
CA ASP A 118 13.97 10.72 12.98
C ASP A 118 13.72 9.71 11.84
N ASP A 119 14.65 9.64 10.88
CA ASP A 119 14.59 8.71 9.77
C ASP A 119 14.71 7.26 10.27
N ILE A 120 15.68 6.96 11.14
CA ILE A 120 15.82 5.63 11.75
C ILE A 120 14.55 5.21 12.48
N GLU A 121 13.96 6.12 13.26
CA GLU A 121 12.71 5.83 13.98
C GLU A 121 11.53 5.61 13.02
N ALA A 122 11.43 6.40 11.95
CA ALA A 122 10.40 6.24 10.94
C ALA A 122 10.54 4.93 10.15
N GLN A 123 11.78 4.56 9.78
CA GLN A 123 12.13 3.28 9.15
C GLN A 123 11.75 2.08 10.02
N GLN A 124 11.77 2.22 11.35
CA GLN A 124 11.32 1.16 12.24
C GLN A 124 9.80 1.02 12.25
N ILE A 125 9.04 2.11 12.17
CA ILE A 125 7.58 2.10 12.33
C ILE A 125 6.87 1.68 11.04
N LEU A 126 7.33 2.11 9.87
CA LEU A 126 6.67 1.83 8.59
C LEU A 126 6.51 0.31 8.31
N PRO A 127 7.53 -0.55 8.52
CA PRO A 127 7.38 -2.00 8.39
C PRO A 127 6.32 -2.60 9.32
N TYR A 128 6.14 -2.07 10.55
CA TYR A 128 5.05 -2.50 11.43
C TYR A 128 3.68 -2.14 10.85
N ALA A 129 3.55 -0.97 10.22
CA ALA A 129 2.31 -0.59 9.53
C ALA A 129 2.00 -1.55 8.37
N THR A 130 3.00 -1.82 7.52
CA THR A 130 2.89 -2.76 6.40
C THR A 130 2.56 -4.19 6.86
N ALA A 131 3.21 -4.68 7.91
CA ALA A 131 2.91 -5.99 8.49
C ALA A 131 1.50 -6.02 9.09
N GLY A 132 1.11 -4.95 9.79
CA GLY A 132 -0.25 -4.78 10.31
C GLY A 132 -1.32 -4.83 9.22
N ARG A 133 -1.02 -4.33 8.02
CA ARG A 133 -1.89 -4.47 6.84
C ARG A 133 -2.08 -5.91 6.42
N SER A 134 -0.98 -6.65 6.32
CA SER A 134 -0.99 -8.06 5.95
C SER A 134 -1.77 -8.89 6.97
N ILE A 135 -1.54 -8.65 8.26
CA ILE A 135 -2.28 -9.30 9.35
C ILE A 135 -3.77 -8.92 9.31
N GLY A 136 -4.10 -7.65 9.10
CA GLY A 136 -5.48 -7.15 9.08
C GLY A 136 -6.33 -7.73 7.94
N ARG A 137 -5.71 -8.27 6.88
CA ARG A 137 -6.40 -8.97 5.80
C ARG A 137 -6.84 -10.39 6.16
N LEU A 138 -6.27 -10.99 7.21
CA LEU A 138 -6.63 -12.33 7.65
C LEU A 138 -8.04 -12.37 8.26
N PRO A 139 -8.79 -13.49 8.11
CA PRO A 139 -10.09 -13.64 8.76
C PRO A 139 -10.00 -13.39 10.27
N VAL A 140 -11.00 -12.71 10.83
CA VAL A 140 -11.11 -12.38 12.28
C VAL A 140 -10.07 -11.37 12.79
N MET A 141 -8.99 -11.12 12.05
CA MET A 141 -7.99 -10.11 12.40
C MET A 141 -8.45 -8.69 12.02
N GLN A 142 -7.75 -7.70 12.57
CA GLN A 142 -8.14 -6.28 12.55
C GLN A 142 -6.91 -5.42 12.19
N TYR A 143 -7.13 -4.26 11.58
CA TYR A 143 -6.08 -3.32 11.12
C TYR A 143 -5.53 -2.42 12.23
N GLY A 144 -5.83 -2.69 13.51
CA GLY A 144 -5.49 -1.79 14.62
C GLY A 144 -4.00 -1.49 14.75
N LEU A 145 -3.15 -2.50 14.49
CA LEU A 145 -1.70 -2.32 14.46
C LEU A 145 -1.27 -1.32 13.37
N MET A 146 -1.81 -1.49 12.16
CA MET A 146 -1.52 -0.59 11.04
C MET A 146 -1.98 0.83 11.32
N VAL A 147 -3.24 1.00 11.74
CA VAL A 147 -3.81 2.34 12.00
C VAL A 147 -3.01 3.09 13.07
N LYS A 148 -2.61 2.40 14.14
CA LYS A 148 -1.80 3.01 15.21
C LYS A 148 -0.43 3.44 14.68
N ALA A 149 0.24 2.59 13.91
CA ALA A 149 1.54 2.91 13.33
C ALA A 149 1.44 4.08 12.32
N CYS A 150 0.43 4.07 11.45
CA CYS A 150 0.20 5.17 10.50
C CYS A 150 -0.02 6.51 11.22
N ARG A 151 -0.89 6.54 12.24
CA ARG A 151 -1.14 7.76 13.02
C ARG A 151 0.11 8.25 13.75
N GLN A 152 0.92 7.35 14.28
CA GLN A 152 2.18 7.69 14.92
C GLN A 152 3.16 8.35 13.93
N ILE A 153 3.26 7.84 12.69
CA ILE A 153 4.07 8.45 11.64
C ILE A 153 3.54 9.84 11.29
N GLU A 154 2.23 9.97 11.09
CA GLU A 154 1.60 11.25 10.72
C GLU A 154 1.72 12.31 11.83
N GLU A 155 1.68 11.92 13.09
CA GLU A 155 1.84 12.83 14.23
C GLU A 155 3.28 13.34 14.35
N ARG A 156 4.27 12.45 14.19
CA ARG A 156 5.69 12.80 14.40
C ARG A 156 6.33 13.45 13.18
N TRP A 157 5.98 12.98 11.98
CA TRP A 157 6.62 13.40 10.73
C TRP A 157 5.60 13.69 9.63
N PRO A 158 4.67 14.64 9.84
CA PRO A 158 3.49 14.90 8.98
C PRO A 158 3.82 15.28 7.53
N ASP A 159 5.05 15.69 7.28
CA ASP A 159 5.54 16.21 6.00
C ASP A 159 6.57 15.29 5.34
N SER A 160 6.88 14.15 5.97
CA SER A 160 7.81 13.16 5.44
C SER A 160 7.15 12.26 4.39
N TRP A 161 7.98 11.59 3.59
CA TRP A 161 7.49 10.56 2.68
C TRP A 161 6.84 9.38 3.42
N TYR A 162 7.27 9.08 4.66
CA TYR A 162 6.64 8.09 5.52
C TYR A 162 5.18 8.43 5.82
N ALA A 163 4.87 9.70 6.10
CA ALA A 163 3.50 10.14 6.33
C ALA A 163 2.65 9.94 5.08
N PHE A 164 3.17 10.26 3.90
CA PHE A 164 2.48 9.95 2.66
C PHE A 164 2.19 8.44 2.48
N ARG A 165 3.17 7.57 2.76
CA ARG A 165 2.96 6.11 2.74
C ARG A 165 1.92 5.66 3.78
N ALA A 166 1.93 6.24 4.97
CA ALA A 166 0.94 5.97 6.01
C ALA A 166 -0.48 6.29 5.53
N LYS A 167 -0.67 7.43 4.84
CA LYS A 167 -1.96 7.79 4.23
C LYS A 167 -2.41 6.80 3.16
N GLN A 168 -1.48 6.35 2.30
CA GLN A 168 -1.77 5.31 1.31
C GLN A 168 -2.23 4.00 1.97
N LEU A 169 -1.55 3.57 3.04
CA LEU A 169 -1.92 2.37 3.80
C LEU A 169 -3.31 2.50 4.45
N LEU A 170 -3.65 3.68 4.99
CA LEU A 170 -4.95 3.94 5.59
C LEU A 170 -6.09 3.91 4.57
N GLU A 171 -5.89 4.46 3.38
CA GLU A 171 -6.89 4.45 2.31
C GLU A 171 -7.27 3.02 1.88
N GLU A 172 -6.31 2.09 1.94
CA GLU A 172 -6.53 0.71 1.52
C GLU A 172 -7.30 -0.15 2.53
N ILE A 173 -7.65 0.37 3.71
CA ILE A 173 -8.53 -0.33 4.65
C ILE A 173 -9.91 -0.46 3.99
N TYR A 174 -10.15 -1.64 3.41
CA TYR A 174 -11.38 -2.03 2.73
C TYR A 174 -12.64 -1.55 3.49
N GLU A 175 -13.62 -1.03 2.75
CA GLU A 175 -14.78 -0.24 3.24
C GLU A 175 -15.46 -0.79 4.50
N ARG A 176 -15.51 -2.13 4.68
CA ARG A 176 -16.12 -2.77 5.85
C ARG A 176 -15.43 -2.47 7.20
N TYR A 177 -14.15 -2.13 7.20
CA TYR A 177 -13.38 -1.84 8.42
C TYR A 177 -13.04 -0.36 8.59
N ALA A 178 -13.10 0.45 7.53
CA ALA A 178 -12.82 1.88 7.61
C ALA A 178 -13.71 2.57 8.67
N ALA A 179 -14.98 2.19 8.74
CA ALA A 179 -15.93 2.68 9.74
C ALA A 179 -15.51 2.36 11.20
N ASN A 180 -14.84 1.22 11.43
CA ASN A 180 -14.40 0.83 12.78
C ASN A 180 -13.26 1.71 13.30
N TYR A 181 -12.43 2.24 12.40
CA TYR A 181 -11.26 3.05 12.72
C TYR A 181 -11.51 4.56 12.62
N LYS A 182 -12.68 4.95 12.11
CA LYS A 182 -13.09 6.35 11.93
C LYS A 182 -12.04 7.14 11.14
N ILE A 183 -11.58 6.55 10.03
CA ILE A 183 -10.60 7.19 9.15
C ILE A 183 -11.27 8.40 8.51
N THR A 184 -10.68 9.57 8.69
CA THR A 184 -11.20 10.84 8.22
C THR A 184 -10.61 11.22 6.86
N GLU A 185 -11.31 12.08 6.12
CA GLU A 185 -10.75 12.67 4.88
C GLU A 185 -9.45 13.44 5.15
N GLN A 186 -9.32 14.08 6.32
CA GLN A 186 -8.09 14.78 6.70
C GLN A 186 -6.89 13.83 6.89
N GLU A 187 -7.14 12.62 7.42
CA GLU A 187 -6.12 11.57 7.51
C GLU A 187 -5.70 11.06 6.14
N LEU A 188 -6.57 11.13 5.13
CA LEU A 188 -6.22 10.68 3.79
C LEU A 188 -5.71 11.82 2.89
N ASP A 189 -5.90 13.08 3.27
CA ASP A 189 -5.59 14.21 2.40
C ASP A 189 -4.09 14.34 2.10
N ILE A 190 -3.74 14.23 0.81
CA ILE A 190 -2.38 14.40 0.28
C ILE A 190 -2.13 15.77 -0.34
N SER A 191 -3.11 16.69 -0.29
CA SER A 191 -3.00 18.04 -0.87
C SER A 191 -1.73 18.80 -0.43
N ARG A 192 -1.28 18.57 0.81
CA ARG A 192 -0.06 19.17 1.37
C ARG A 192 1.24 18.76 0.68
N PHE A 193 1.27 17.59 0.05
CA PHE A 193 2.43 17.06 -0.66
C PHE A 193 2.47 17.51 -2.12
N MET A 194 1.38 18.05 -2.65
CA MET A 194 1.26 18.50 -4.05
C MET A 194 1.98 19.82 -4.32
N LYS A 195 2.33 20.57 -3.27
CA LYS A 195 2.92 21.91 -3.39
C LYS A 195 4.23 21.97 -2.59
N PRO A 196 5.26 22.66 -3.11
CA PRO A 196 6.48 22.89 -2.36
C PRO A 196 6.20 23.71 -1.10
N ARG A 197 6.88 23.37 -0.01
CA ARG A 197 6.84 24.09 1.27
C ARG A 197 8.26 24.29 1.79
N GLN A 198 8.40 25.05 2.87
CA GLN A 198 9.71 25.32 3.45
C GLN A 198 10.41 24.02 3.87
N GLY A 199 11.59 23.77 3.30
CA GLY A 199 12.41 22.61 3.62
C GLY A 199 11.90 21.29 3.02
N THR A 200 11.07 21.32 1.98
CA THR A 200 10.65 20.10 1.25
C THR A 200 11.41 19.92 -0.06
N GLU A 201 11.74 18.67 -0.38
CA GLU A 201 12.42 18.25 -1.61
C GLU A 201 11.45 17.52 -2.55
N PRO A 202 11.56 17.72 -3.87
CA PRO A 202 10.72 17.04 -4.85
C PRO A 202 11.15 15.57 -4.99
N ARG A 203 10.17 14.66 -4.96
CA ARG A 203 10.37 13.23 -5.24
C ARG A 203 9.25 12.69 -6.11
N THR A 204 9.58 11.78 -7.01
CA THR A 204 8.64 11.10 -7.87
C THR A 204 8.04 9.89 -7.14
N VAL A 205 6.72 9.86 -7.07
CA VAL A 205 5.95 8.76 -6.52
C VAL A 205 5.24 8.00 -7.64
N GLU A 206 5.43 6.69 -7.64
CA GLU A 206 4.72 5.76 -8.51
C GLU A 206 3.32 5.45 -7.95
N PRO A 207 2.32 5.23 -8.81
CA PRO A 207 1.00 4.80 -8.39
C PRO A 207 1.05 3.40 -7.74
N VAL A 208 0.25 3.21 -6.69
CA VAL A 208 0.13 1.91 -6.01
C VAL A 208 -0.67 0.96 -6.90
N GLN A 209 -0.14 -0.23 -7.17
CA GLN A 209 -0.84 -1.23 -7.97
C GLN A 209 -1.90 -1.94 -7.13
N ARG A 210 -3.17 -1.90 -7.58
CA ARG A 210 -4.33 -2.53 -6.91
C ARG A 210 -4.53 -3.99 -7.36
#